data_AF-A0A8S9L7W8-F1
#
_entry.id   AF-A0A8S9L7W8-F1
#
_cell.length_a   1.000
_cell.length_b   1.000
_cell.length_c   1.000
_cell.angle_alpha   90.00
_cell.angle_beta   90.00
_cell.angle_gamma   90.00
#
_symmetry.space_group_name_H-M   'P 1'
#
loop_
_entity.id
_entity.type
_entity.pdbx_description
1 polymer ?
#
loop_
_entity_poly.entity_id
_entity_poly.type
_entity_poly.pdbx_seq_one_letter_code
_entity_poly.pdbx_strand_id
1 'polypeptide(L)'
;MPELASRILTLRPSLLDTPDSFMWHLQKSGSYSAKSGFFMWNVLHNSISTGENLQKRGMLTNTLCLRCGAPETHEHMFFHCSFAQEVWSLRPWTSIFTPTP
;
A
#
# COMPACT_ATOMS: atom_id res chain seq x y z
N MET A 1 6.95 -26.43 7.96
CA MET A 1 6.94 -26.68 6.51
C MET A 1 8.37 -26.76 5.94
N PRO A 2 9.19 -27.75 6.35
CA PRO A 2 10.53 -27.97 5.77
C PRO A 2 10.49 -28.55 4.34
N GLU A 3 9.37 -29.16 3.92
CA GLU A 3 9.18 -29.80 2.62
C GLU A 3 9.23 -28.83 1.43
N LEU A 4 9.06 -27.53 1.67
CA LEU A 4 9.10 -26.50 0.62
C LEU A 4 10.51 -25.94 0.40
N ALA A 5 11.49 -26.24 1.27
CA ALA A 5 12.83 -25.65 1.21
C ALA A 5 13.53 -25.91 -0.13
N SER A 6 13.49 -27.15 -0.61
CA SER A 6 14.09 -27.52 -1.91
C SER A 6 13.44 -26.78 -3.08
N ARG A 7 12.14 -26.45 -3.00
CA ARG A 7 11.42 -25.71 -4.04
C ARG A 7 11.76 -24.22 -4.00
N ILE A 8 11.88 -23.62 -2.81
CA ILE A 8 12.26 -22.22 -2.64
C ILE A 8 13.64 -21.95 -3.25
N LEU A 9 14.61 -22.87 -3.05
CA LEU A 9 15.96 -22.73 -3.59
C LEU A 9 16.04 -22.80 -5.13
N THR A 10 14.99 -23.28 -5.80
CA THR A 10 14.93 -23.32 -7.28
C THR A 10 14.32 -22.06 -7.89
N LEU A 11 13.80 -21.15 -7.07
CA LEU A 11 13.24 -19.89 -7.56
C LEU A 11 14.36 -19.03 -8.15
N ARG A 12 14.21 -18.62 -9.41
CA ARG A 12 15.14 -17.73 -10.08
C ARG A 12 14.98 -16.31 -9.51
N PRO A 13 16.03 -15.70 -8.94
CA PRO A 13 15.97 -14.32 -8.48
C PRO A 13 15.70 -13.35 -9.65
N SER A 14 15.21 -12.16 -9.32
CA SER A 14 15.09 -11.07 -10.29
C SER A 14 16.44 -10.81 -10.97
N LEU A 15 16.42 -10.66 -12.31
CA LEU A 15 17.59 -10.26 -13.10
C LEU A 15 17.78 -8.75 -13.14
N LEU A 16 16.73 -8.01 -12.79
CA LEU A 16 16.83 -6.59 -12.55
C LEU A 16 17.51 -6.45 -11.19
N ASP A 17 18.69 -5.83 -11.16
CA ASP A 17 19.49 -5.51 -9.97
C ASP A 17 18.82 -4.43 -9.12
N THR A 18 17.51 -4.61 -8.89
CA THR A 18 16.72 -3.78 -7.99
C THR A 18 17.10 -4.16 -6.57
N PRO A 19 17.63 -3.23 -5.77
CA PRO A 19 17.98 -3.53 -4.39
C PRO A 19 16.75 -4.02 -3.64
N ASP A 20 16.93 -5.07 -2.83
CA ASP A 20 15.89 -5.55 -1.94
C ASP A 20 15.43 -4.40 -1.03
N SER A 21 14.16 -4.03 -1.16
CA SER A 21 13.56 -2.98 -0.35
C SER A 21 12.81 -3.61 0.81
N PHE A 22 13.13 -3.19 2.03
CA PHE A 22 12.31 -3.50 3.21
C PHE A 22 10.99 -2.74 3.11
N MET A 23 10.02 -3.34 2.40
CA MET A 23 8.71 -2.75 2.20
C MET A 23 7.77 -2.91 3.41
N TRP A 24 8.25 -3.58 4.46
CA TRP A 24 7.48 -3.98 5.63
C TRP A 24 7.50 -2.90 6.71
N HIS A 25 6.43 -2.10 6.82
CA HIS A 25 6.20 -1.28 8.02
C HIS A 25 5.60 -2.12 9.15
N LEU A 26 6.21 -2.06 10.34
CA LEU A 26 5.76 -2.74 11.56
C LEU A 26 4.38 -2.20 12.01
N GLN A 27 3.35 -3.03 11.97
CA GLN A 27 2.08 -2.75 12.68
C GLN A 27 2.20 -3.15 14.15
N LYS A 28 1.70 -2.31 15.07
CA LYS A 28 1.72 -2.55 16.53
C LYS A 28 1.05 -3.86 16.97
N SER A 29 0.16 -4.44 16.16
CA SER A 29 -0.53 -5.69 16.48
C SER A 29 0.32 -6.95 16.19
N GLY A 30 1.42 -6.82 15.45
CA GLY A 30 2.25 -7.95 15.01
C GLY A 30 1.58 -8.90 14.00
N SER A 31 0.32 -8.67 13.63
CA SER A 31 -0.42 -9.51 12.68
C SER A 31 -0.27 -8.94 11.27
N TYR A 32 0.66 -9.52 10.51
CA TYR A 32 0.92 -9.18 9.12
C TYR A 32 0.44 -10.33 8.22
N SER A 33 -0.26 -9.99 7.13
CA SER A 33 -0.73 -10.96 6.14
C SER A 33 -0.14 -10.63 4.77
N ALA A 34 0.05 -11.63 3.92
CA ALA A 34 0.46 -11.41 2.53
C ALA A 34 -0.45 -10.39 1.81
N LYS A 35 -1.74 -10.33 2.19
CA LYS A 35 -2.72 -9.38 1.67
C LYS A 35 -2.36 -7.92 2.00
N SER A 36 -2.02 -7.61 3.25
CA SER A 36 -1.66 -6.23 3.63
C SER A 36 -0.35 -5.79 3.00
N GLY A 37 0.59 -6.71 2.82
CA GLY A 37 1.82 -6.46 2.08
C GLY A 37 1.64 -6.16 0.62
N PHE A 38 0.89 -7.04 -0.07
CA PHE A 38 0.61 -6.84 -1.48
C PHE A 38 -0.17 -5.55 -1.73
N PHE A 39 -1.07 -5.17 -0.81
CA PHE A 39 -1.72 -3.88 -0.85
C PHE A 39 -0.70 -2.72 -0.76
N MET A 40 0.24 -2.75 0.18
CA MET A 40 1.28 -1.73 0.31
C MET A 40 2.16 -1.63 -0.94
N TRP A 41 2.60 -2.77 -1.47
CA TRP A 41 3.32 -2.85 -2.74
C TRP A 41 2.53 -2.15 -3.85
N ASN A 42 1.23 -2.43 -3.96
CA ASN A 42 0.40 -1.81 -4.99
C ASN A 42 0.25 -0.29 -4.81
N VAL A 43 0.22 0.20 -3.57
CA VAL A 43 0.19 1.65 -3.30
C VAL A 43 1.50 2.29 -3.74
N LEU A 44 2.64 1.71 -3.37
CA LEU A 44 3.98 2.22 -3.71
C LEU A 44 4.24 2.23 -5.22
N HIS A 45 3.70 1.26 -5.95
CA HIS A 45 3.85 1.14 -7.40
C HIS A 45 2.71 1.80 -8.20
N ASN A 46 1.85 2.60 -7.56
CA ASN A 46 0.67 3.23 -8.19
C ASN A 46 -0.16 2.23 -9.04
N SER A 47 -0.35 1.02 -8.53
CA SER A 47 -1.06 -0.06 -9.24
C SER A 47 -2.43 -0.38 -8.64
N ILE A 48 -2.82 0.31 -7.55
CA ILE A 48 -4.16 0.24 -6.99
C ILE A 48 -5.22 0.69 -8.01
N SER A 49 -6.43 0.18 -7.86
CA SER A 49 -7.57 0.43 -8.76
C SER A 49 -8.20 1.80 -8.51
N THR A 50 -7.45 2.88 -8.74
CA THR A 50 -8.00 4.25 -8.77
C THR A 50 -8.75 4.50 -10.07
N GLY A 51 -9.68 5.46 -10.09
CA GLY A 51 -10.34 5.92 -11.32
C GLY A 51 -9.33 6.26 -12.44
N GLU A 52 -8.25 6.95 -12.10
CA GLU A 52 -7.15 7.23 -13.04
C GLU A 52 -6.51 5.94 -13.61
N ASN A 53 -6.18 4.97 -12.76
CA ASN A 53 -5.52 3.73 -13.18
C ASN A 53 -6.46 2.80 -13.94
N LEU A 54 -7.76 2.80 -13.62
CA LEU A 54 -8.77 2.05 -14.35
C LEU A 54 -8.97 2.63 -15.76
N GLN A 55 -8.98 3.97 -15.88
CA GLN A 55 -9.03 4.64 -17.17
C GLN A 55 -7.81 4.31 -18.04
N LYS A 56 -6.59 4.31 -17.47
CA LYS A 56 -5.35 3.89 -18.16
C LYS A 56 -5.42 2.45 -18.70
N ARG A 57 -6.23 1.58 -18.06
CA ARG A 57 -6.47 0.20 -18.49
C ARG A 57 -7.62 0.08 -19.51
N GLY A 58 -8.14 1.19 -20.02
CA GLY A 58 -9.19 1.22 -21.04
C GLY A 58 -10.60 0.98 -20.49
N MET A 59 -10.81 1.05 -19.16
CA MET A 59 -12.13 0.93 -18.57
C MET A 59 -12.85 2.28 -18.53
N LEU A 60 -14.09 2.32 -19.03
CA LEU A 60 -15.00 3.46 -18.89
C LEU A 60 -15.40 3.59 -17.41
N THR A 61 -14.62 4.36 -16.67
CA THR A 61 -14.79 4.53 -15.22
C THR A 61 -14.83 6.00 -14.86
N ASN A 62 -15.57 6.30 -13.79
CA ASN A 62 -15.53 7.63 -13.21
C ASN A 62 -14.12 7.90 -12.68
N THR A 63 -13.51 9.00 -13.12
CA THR A 63 -12.17 9.43 -12.68
C THR A 63 -12.23 10.41 -11.51
N LEU A 64 -13.43 10.69 -10.99
CA LEU A 64 -13.63 11.58 -9.86
C LEU A 64 -13.83 10.78 -8.57
N CYS A 65 -13.22 11.27 -7.50
CA CYS A 65 -13.31 10.71 -6.17
C CYS A 65 -14.76 10.72 -5.68
N LEU A 66 -15.28 9.55 -5.31
CA LEU A 66 -16.65 9.40 -4.81
C LEU A 66 -16.90 10.08 -3.44
N ARG A 67 -15.87 10.58 -2.77
CA ARG A 67 -15.98 11.26 -1.47
C ARG A 67 -16.07 12.77 -1.61
N CYS A 68 -15.22 13.37 -2.44
CA CYS A 68 -15.09 14.83 -2.53
C CYS A 68 -15.25 15.40 -3.95
N GLY A 69 -15.35 14.55 -4.98
CA GLY A 69 -15.55 14.97 -6.37
C GLY A 69 -14.28 15.45 -7.11
N ALA A 70 -13.13 15.57 -6.45
CA ALA A 70 -11.86 15.89 -7.11
C ALA A 70 -11.30 14.69 -7.91
N PRO A 71 -10.34 14.88 -8.84
CA PRO A 71 -9.72 13.78 -9.57
C PRO A 71 -9.18 12.67 -8.65
N GLU A 72 -9.54 11.41 -8.95
CA GLU A 72 -9.19 10.25 -8.14
C GLU A 72 -7.82 9.67 -8.52
N THR A 73 -6.80 10.10 -7.79
CA THR A 73 -5.45 9.51 -7.82
C THR A 73 -5.15 8.81 -6.50
N HIS A 74 -4.07 8.00 -6.46
CA HIS A 74 -3.65 7.35 -5.21
C HIS A 74 -3.24 8.39 -4.16
N GLU A 75 -2.46 9.41 -4.55
CA GLU A 75 -2.07 10.53 -3.70
C GLU A 75 -3.29 11.27 -3.15
N HIS A 76 -4.29 11.52 -3.99
CA HIS A 76 -5.52 12.15 -3.56
C HIS A 76 -6.24 11.30 -2.51
N MET A 77 -6.47 10.02 -2.80
CA MET A 77 -7.19 9.14 -1.87
C MET A 77 -6.51 8.97 -0.51
N PHE A 78 -5.18 9.02 -0.45
CA PHE A 78 -4.45 8.86 0.81
C PHE A 78 -4.11 10.17 1.51
N PHE A 79 -3.89 11.29 0.81
CA PHE A 79 -3.30 12.49 1.44
C PHE A 79 -4.10 13.77 1.21
N HIS A 80 -4.73 13.94 0.03
CA HIS A 80 -5.36 15.22 -0.33
C HIS A 80 -6.89 15.22 -0.23
N CYS A 81 -7.53 14.06 -0.15
CA CYS A 81 -8.97 13.96 0.03
C CYS A 81 -9.35 14.48 1.42
N SER A 82 -10.37 15.35 1.51
CA SER A 82 -10.90 15.85 2.79
C SER A 82 -11.29 14.70 3.72
N PHE A 83 -11.97 13.69 3.18
CA PHE A 83 -12.32 12.47 3.91
C PHE A 83 -11.08 11.74 4.44
N ALA A 84 -10.01 11.62 3.64
CA ALA A 84 -8.78 10.97 4.08
C ALA A 84 -8.11 11.77 5.21
N GLN A 85 -8.08 13.09 5.10
CA GLN A 85 -7.56 13.97 6.15
C GLN A 85 -8.35 13.86 7.45
N GLU A 86 -9.68 13.73 7.38
CA GLU A 86 -10.53 13.47 8.55
C GLU A 86 -10.22 12.10 9.18
N VAL A 87 -10.12 11.03 8.38
CA VAL A 87 -9.71 9.71 8.90
C VAL A 87 -8.34 9.80 9.58
N TRP A 88 -7.45 10.59 9.01
CA TRP A 88 -6.13 10.84 9.54
C TRP A 88 -6.08 11.77 10.76
N SER A 89 -7.11 12.55 11.04
CA SER A 89 -7.19 13.35 12.27
C SER A 89 -7.68 12.50 13.44
N LEU A 90 -8.42 11.43 13.17
CA LEU A 90 -8.89 10.45 14.15
C LEU A 90 -7.81 9.45 14.62
N ARG A 91 -6.54 9.68 14.23
CA ARG A 91 -5.41 8.79 14.49
C ARG A 91 -5.08 8.65 15.98
N PRO A 92 -5.02 7.43 16.57
CA PRO A 92 -4.62 7.21 17.96
C PRO A 92 -3.09 7.27 18.21
N TRP A 93 -2.27 7.55 17.19
CA TRP A 93 -0.80 7.48 17.23
C TRP A 93 -0.08 8.80 17.50
N THR A 94 -0.78 9.87 17.90
CA THR A 94 -0.15 11.10 18.44
C THR A 94 0.45 10.89 19.83
N SER A 95 0.27 9.72 20.44
CA SER A 95 1.06 9.28 21.59
C SER A 95 2.52 9.16 21.15
N ILE A 96 3.32 10.17 21.50
CA ILE A 96 4.77 10.19 21.35
C ILE A 96 5.30 8.84 21.87
N PHE A 97 5.97 8.08 21.00
CA PHE A 97 6.77 6.95 21.45
C PHE A 97 7.90 7.54 22.30
N THR A 98 7.76 7.54 23.62
CA THR A 98 8.87 7.77 24.53
C THR A 98 9.63 6.45 24.62
N PRO A 99 10.78 6.28 23.94
CA PRO A 99 11.63 5.14 24.22
C PRO A 99 12.01 5.21 25.69
N THR A 100 11.59 4.22 26.48
CA THR A 100 12.13 4.00 27.82
C THR A 100 13.62 3.63 27.69
N PRO A 101 14.48 4.15 28.57
CA PRO A 101 15.93 3.91 28.53
C PRO A 101 16.30 2.44 28.69
#